data_AF-A0A7K3WP33-F1
#
_entry.id   AF-A0A7K3WP33-F1
#
_cell.length_a   1.000
_cell.length_b   1.000
_cell.length_c   1.000
_cell.angle_alpha   90.00
_cell.angle_beta   90.00
_cell.angle_gamma   90.00
#
_symmetry.space_group_name_H-M   'P 1'
#
loop_
_entity.id
_entity.type
_entity.pdbx_description
1 polymer ?
#
loop_
_entity_poly.entity_id
_entity_poly.type
_entity_poly.pdbx_seq_one_letter_code
_entity_poly.pdbx_strand_id
1 'polypeptide(L)'
;MIKNLLFAGLTSLITVTASAQCMDWVDPAPPEAYLSFGDVPCTGQSREITGFEVYKSEAYILANVQIGDNFTFSMCNGPGAGTWVPEFTVIAPSDAVDNFGAGDGDGCSITWTASEAGIYKIVINEAGNCGVAGAVDGGFPKITTNSSGVACPEFLDGAESFETAGGALPACWQAIDADGDEQNWTIVTNDDGNFGLDGASAIGSFSYTGPAGPLTPDNYLITPQVTLSENESLYYAVRSLNSNYSEEEYSVLVSTTGTDIADFTDEVFADNLEYVNQWQARTVDLSAYDNQTIYLAFRHFGVTDLVGFVIDAVKLPGTVNCNPDAVTELDKVESNLFPNPATDNVNITSSLQGAATVRVFDAIGRVVLENTVNLSQATFTQNISTLDNGIYTIQISTTDKVATQRFVKQ
;
A
#
# COMPACT_ATOMS: atom_id res chain seq x y z
N MET A 1 -62.91 41.43 57.83
CA MET A 1 -61.82 42.38 57.52
C MET A 1 -60.80 41.62 56.69
N ILE A 2 -60.64 42.03 55.43
CA ILE A 2 -59.89 41.37 54.36
C ILE A 2 -58.38 41.47 54.61
N LYS A 3 -57.62 40.42 54.27
CA LYS A 3 -56.26 40.56 53.69
C LYS A 3 -55.96 39.37 52.78
N ASN A 4 -56.15 39.61 51.48
CA ASN A 4 -55.65 38.79 50.38
C ASN A 4 -54.11 38.89 50.34
N LEU A 5 -53.44 37.77 50.10
CA LEU A 5 -52.09 37.77 49.54
C LEU A 5 -52.12 36.80 48.33
N LEU A 6 -52.28 37.36 47.13
CA LEU A 6 -52.06 36.64 45.88
C LEU A 6 -50.56 36.71 45.55
N PHE A 7 -49.91 35.55 45.43
CA PHE A 7 -48.62 35.43 44.74
C PHE A 7 -48.91 35.25 43.24
N ALA A 8 -48.55 36.24 42.43
CA ALA A 8 -48.53 36.12 40.98
C ALA A 8 -47.19 35.47 40.58
N GLY A 9 -47.22 34.17 40.26
CA GLY A 9 -46.12 33.49 39.60
C GLY A 9 -46.12 33.85 38.12
N LEU A 10 -45.15 34.65 37.69
CA LEU A 10 -44.90 34.96 36.28
C LEU A 10 -44.15 33.76 35.67
N THR A 11 -44.88 32.81 35.10
CA THR A 11 -44.28 31.76 34.27
C THR A 11 -43.90 32.36 32.92
N SER A 12 -42.61 32.65 32.73
CA SER A 12 -42.02 32.92 31.43
C SER A 12 -42.13 31.65 30.59
N LEU A 13 -43.05 31.64 29.60
CA LEU A 13 -43.00 30.65 28.53
C LEU A 13 -41.80 31.04 27.64
N ILE A 14 -40.70 30.32 27.81
CA ILE A 14 -39.66 30.25 26.78
C ILE A 14 -40.29 29.49 25.61
N THR A 15 -40.69 30.21 24.57
CA THR A 15 -41.02 29.61 23.29
C THR A 15 -39.72 29.09 22.68
N VAL A 16 -39.49 27.78 22.81
CA VAL A 16 -38.51 27.08 21.97
C VAL A 16 -39.13 27.02 20.58
N THR A 17 -38.76 27.98 19.72
CA THR A 17 -38.99 27.84 18.29
C THR A 17 -38.14 26.66 17.83
N ALA A 18 -38.77 25.54 17.52
CA ALA A 18 -38.13 24.49 16.73
C ALA A 18 -37.78 25.12 15.37
N SER A 19 -36.50 25.47 15.18
CA SER A 19 -35.99 25.84 13.86
C SER A 19 -36.16 24.63 12.95
N ALA A 20 -36.77 24.80 11.79
CA ALA A 20 -36.87 23.72 10.81
C ALA A 20 -35.47 23.42 10.27
N GLN A 21 -35.16 22.15 9.98
CA GLN A 21 -33.87 21.77 9.38
C GLN A 21 -33.66 22.53 8.06
N CYS A 22 -32.62 23.36 7.99
CA CYS A 22 -32.27 24.09 6.78
C CYS A 22 -31.37 23.21 5.90
N MET A 23 -31.88 22.80 4.75
CA MET A 23 -31.18 21.95 3.78
C MET A 23 -30.68 22.73 2.57
N ASP A 24 -30.98 24.03 2.51
CA ASP A 24 -30.67 24.90 1.37
C ASP A 24 -29.27 25.52 1.54
N TRP A 25 -28.55 25.64 0.43
CA TRP A 25 -27.30 26.40 0.33
C TRP A 25 -27.23 27.11 -1.04
N VAL A 26 -26.25 27.99 -1.22
CA VAL A 26 -26.15 28.85 -2.41
C VAL A 26 -24.74 28.82 -3.00
N ASP A 27 -23.71 28.53 -2.21
CA ASP A 27 -22.32 28.49 -2.68
C ASP A 27 -21.62 27.22 -2.17
N PRO A 28 -20.99 26.40 -3.02
CA PRO A 28 -21.14 26.38 -4.47
C PRO A 28 -22.58 25.99 -4.88
N ALA A 29 -23.04 26.43 -6.05
CA ALA A 29 -24.47 26.42 -6.41
C ALA A 29 -25.10 25.00 -6.52
N PRO A 30 -26.22 24.70 -5.82
CA PRO A 30 -26.89 23.39 -5.84
C PRO A 30 -27.43 23.00 -7.24
N PRO A 31 -27.72 21.70 -7.50
CA PRO A 31 -27.90 20.61 -6.52
C PRO A 31 -26.67 19.71 -6.29
N GLU A 32 -25.64 19.83 -7.11
CA GLU A 32 -24.49 18.89 -7.14
C GLU A 32 -23.15 19.58 -6.83
N ALA A 33 -23.15 20.88 -6.53
CA ALA A 33 -21.93 21.58 -6.21
C ALA A 33 -21.70 21.60 -4.69
N TYR A 34 -20.50 21.16 -4.30
CA TYR A 34 -20.02 21.10 -2.92
C TYR A 34 -18.51 21.33 -2.86
N LEU A 35 -18.03 21.76 -1.71
CA LEU A 35 -16.60 21.71 -1.39
C LEU A 35 -16.25 20.35 -0.80
N SER A 36 -15.16 19.74 -1.23
CA SER A 36 -14.81 18.38 -0.78
C SER A 36 -13.74 18.41 0.30
N PHE A 37 -13.97 17.69 1.39
CA PHE A 37 -12.88 17.31 2.29
C PHE A 37 -12.03 16.16 1.72
N GLY A 38 -12.49 15.43 0.70
CA GLY A 38 -11.95 14.13 0.28
C GLY A 38 -12.39 13.01 1.24
N ASP A 39 -11.58 11.96 1.37
CA ASP A 39 -11.85 10.88 2.34
C ASP A 39 -11.81 11.35 3.78
N VAL A 40 -12.54 10.63 4.63
CA VAL A 40 -12.47 10.74 6.08
C VAL A 40 -11.02 10.71 6.60
N PRO A 41 -10.64 11.64 7.51
CA PRO A 41 -9.44 11.46 8.32
C PRO A 41 -9.52 10.13 9.06
N CYS A 42 -8.38 9.51 9.35
CA CYS A 42 -8.38 8.35 10.24
C CYS A 42 -8.77 8.76 11.67
N THR A 43 -9.22 7.80 12.47
CA THR A 43 -9.65 8.00 13.85
C THR A 43 -8.58 8.71 14.68
N GLY A 44 -8.96 9.83 15.30
CA GLY A 44 -8.11 10.71 16.10
C GLY A 44 -7.42 11.83 15.31
N GLN A 45 -7.54 11.85 13.99
CA GLN A 45 -6.97 12.90 13.13
C GLN A 45 -8.02 13.88 12.64
N SER A 46 -7.53 15.01 12.13
CA SER A 46 -8.35 16.07 11.57
C SER A 46 -7.74 16.65 10.30
N ARG A 47 -8.59 17.08 9.37
CA ARG A 47 -8.21 17.78 8.15
C ARG A 47 -8.82 19.18 8.15
N GLU A 48 -7.97 20.20 8.06
CA GLU A 48 -8.36 21.61 8.02
C GLU A 48 -7.94 22.20 6.67
N ILE A 49 -8.85 22.91 6.01
CA ILE A 49 -8.56 23.61 4.76
C ILE A 49 -8.31 25.07 5.11
N THR A 50 -7.10 25.57 4.85
CA THR A 50 -6.67 26.93 5.19
C THR A 50 -6.61 27.87 3.99
N GLY A 51 -7.03 27.39 2.81
CA GLY A 51 -7.04 28.18 1.58
C GLY A 51 -8.22 29.14 1.46
N PHE A 52 -9.27 28.94 2.26
CA PHE A 52 -10.49 29.76 2.30
C PHE A 52 -11.23 29.54 3.62
N GLU A 53 -12.10 30.48 3.96
CA GLU A 53 -12.97 30.46 5.13
C GLU A 53 -14.40 30.02 4.79
N VAL A 54 -15.11 29.50 5.79
CA VAL A 54 -16.51 29.12 5.66
C VAL A 54 -17.37 30.35 5.42
N TYR A 55 -18.18 30.34 4.37
CA TYR A 55 -19.17 31.38 4.11
C TYR A 55 -20.57 30.98 4.53
N LYS A 56 -21.46 31.97 4.63
CA LYS A 56 -22.86 31.71 4.95
C LYS A 56 -23.54 31.03 3.76
N SER A 57 -24.36 30.02 4.05
CA SER A 57 -25.12 29.27 3.05
C SER A 57 -24.18 28.48 2.12
N GLU A 58 -23.29 27.71 2.74
CA GLU A 58 -22.26 26.88 2.11
C GLU A 58 -22.44 25.38 2.40
N ALA A 59 -21.93 24.52 1.51
CA ALA A 59 -22.02 23.07 1.67
C ALA A 59 -20.73 22.31 1.35
N TYR A 60 -20.46 21.28 2.16
CA TYR A 60 -19.29 20.41 2.06
C TYR A 60 -19.70 18.96 1.86
N ILE A 61 -18.84 18.15 1.25
CA ILE A 61 -18.96 16.69 1.20
C ILE A 61 -17.83 15.99 1.95
N LEU A 62 -18.17 14.85 2.53
CA LEU A 62 -17.25 13.90 3.15
C LEU A 62 -17.51 12.52 2.53
N ALA A 63 -16.52 12.01 1.80
CA ALA A 63 -16.60 10.72 1.11
C ALA A 63 -16.13 9.56 1.99
N ASN A 64 -16.48 8.33 1.60
CA ASN A 64 -16.02 7.09 2.21
C ASN A 64 -16.29 6.94 3.71
N VAL A 65 -17.37 7.57 4.19
CA VAL A 65 -17.87 7.41 5.55
C VAL A 65 -18.41 5.99 5.75
N GLN A 66 -18.09 5.37 6.88
CA GLN A 66 -18.66 4.08 7.29
C GLN A 66 -19.75 4.27 8.36
N ILE A 67 -20.68 3.32 8.44
CA ILE A 67 -21.73 3.32 9.46
C ILE A 67 -21.08 3.26 10.85
N GLY A 68 -21.49 4.17 11.73
CA GLY A 68 -21.02 4.22 13.11
C GLY A 68 -19.79 5.12 13.33
N ASP A 69 -19.16 5.61 12.26
CA ASP A 69 -18.10 6.62 12.36
C ASP A 69 -18.63 7.87 13.07
N ASN A 70 -17.83 8.44 13.96
CA ASN A 70 -18.17 9.68 14.65
C ASN A 70 -17.27 10.82 14.18
N PHE A 71 -17.86 11.92 13.71
CA PHE A 71 -17.14 13.06 13.18
C PHE A 71 -17.52 14.36 13.88
N THR A 72 -16.60 15.32 13.85
CA THR A 72 -16.87 16.72 14.19
C THR A 72 -16.44 17.62 13.04
N PHE A 73 -17.38 18.39 12.49
CA PHE A 73 -17.06 19.55 11.66
C PHE A 73 -16.85 20.77 12.56
N SER A 74 -15.87 21.62 12.25
CA SER A 74 -15.54 22.83 13.00
C SER A 74 -15.16 23.98 12.08
N MET A 75 -15.57 25.19 12.46
CA MET A 75 -15.15 26.48 11.91
C MET A 75 -14.64 27.42 13.03
N CYS A 76 -14.09 26.84 14.10
CA CYS A 76 -13.81 27.56 15.36
C CYS A 76 -12.52 28.40 15.35
N ASN A 77 -11.69 28.32 14.31
CA ASN A 77 -10.42 29.03 14.19
C ASN A 77 -10.28 29.70 12.81
N GLY A 78 -9.22 30.48 12.61
CA GLY A 78 -8.99 31.19 11.36
C GLY A 78 -9.70 32.55 11.28
N PRO A 79 -9.53 33.27 10.15
CA PRO A 79 -10.17 34.57 9.93
C PRO A 79 -11.69 34.48 10.02
N GLY A 80 -12.31 35.43 10.71
CA GLY A 80 -13.78 35.51 10.81
C GLY A 80 -14.45 34.48 11.73
N ALA A 81 -13.70 33.57 12.37
CA ALA A 81 -14.27 32.62 13.33
C ALA A 81 -15.06 33.35 14.44
N GLY A 82 -16.33 32.93 14.62
CA GLY A 82 -17.25 33.51 15.60
C GLY A 82 -17.87 34.87 15.21
N THR A 83 -17.67 35.36 13.99
CA THR A 83 -18.27 36.63 13.53
C THR A 83 -19.75 36.51 13.18
N TRP A 84 -20.23 35.31 12.89
CA TRP A 84 -21.65 34.98 12.71
C TRP A 84 -21.97 33.65 13.41
N VAL A 85 -23.24 33.43 13.71
CA VAL A 85 -23.70 32.24 14.43
C VAL A 85 -24.16 31.20 13.41
N PRO A 86 -23.49 30.03 13.31
CA PRO A 86 -23.87 29.00 12.37
C PRO A 86 -25.08 28.19 12.84
N GLU A 87 -25.84 27.70 11.86
CA GLU A 87 -26.81 26.62 11.94
C GLU A 87 -26.37 25.56 10.93
N PHE A 88 -26.15 24.35 11.41
CA PHE A 88 -25.61 23.24 10.64
C PHE A 88 -26.71 22.24 10.30
N THR A 89 -26.53 21.52 9.20
CA THR A 89 -27.31 20.31 8.89
C THR A 89 -26.41 19.26 8.26
N VAL A 90 -26.39 18.07 8.83
CA VAL A 90 -25.64 16.90 8.36
C VAL A 90 -26.61 15.94 7.68
N ILE A 91 -26.35 15.67 6.41
CA ILE A 91 -27.23 14.94 5.51
C ILE A 91 -26.54 13.64 5.09
N ALA A 92 -27.17 12.50 5.36
CA ALA A 92 -26.73 11.17 4.98
C ALA A 92 -26.92 10.91 3.47
N PRO A 93 -26.31 9.85 2.91
CA PRO A 93 -26.45 9.48 1.50
C PRO A 93 -27.89 9.32 1.02
N SER A 94 -28.80 8.86 1.88
CA SER A 94 -30.24 8.74 1.60
C SER A 94 -31.03 10.06 1.65
N ASP A 95 -30.36 11.20 1.87
CA ASP A 95 -30.92 12.51 2.21
C ASP A 95 -31.64 12.57 3.58
N ALA A 96 -31.47 11.54 4.44
CA ALA A 96 -31.84 11.61 5.84
C ALA A 96 -30.93 12.59 6.61
N VAL A 97 -31.44 13.19 7.69
CA VAL A 97 -30.67 14.14 8.52
C VAL A 97 -30.18 13.43 9.78
N ASP A 98 -28.87 13.35 9.93
CA ASP A 98 -28.20 12.71 11.08
C ASP A 98 -28.02 13.68 12.26
N ASN A 99 -27.80 14.96 11.98
CA ASN A 99 -27.77 16.01 13.00
C ASN A 99 -28.05 17.39 12.39
N PHE A 100 -28.62 18.32 13.16
CA PHE A 100 -28.89 19.69 12.71
C PHE A 100 -29.04 20.69 13.86
N GLY A 101 -29.05 21.98 13.53
CA GLY A 101 -29.30 23.09 14.45
C GLY A 101 -28.03 23.84 14.84
N ALA A 102 -27.96 24.33 16.08
CA ALA A 102 -26.84 25.14 16.58
C ALA A 102 -25.53 24.35 16.82
N GLY A 103 -25.47 23.08 16.41
CA GLY A 103 -24.33 22.20 16.60
C GLY A 103 -24.10 21.83 18.07
N ASP A 104 -22.84 21.78 18.49
CA ASP A 104 -22.42 21.26 19.81
C ASP A 104 -22.58 22.30 20.95
N GLY A 105 -23.18 23.46 20.66
CA GLY A 105 -23.44 24.52 21.64
C GLY A 105 -22.25 25.42 21.95
N ASP A 106 -21.14 25.25 21.23
CA ASP A 106 -19.96 26.12 21.25
C ASP A 106 -20.05 27.27 20.22
N GLY A 107 -21.04 27.22 19.34
CA GLY A 107 -21.31 28.22 18.30
C GLY A 107 -20.40 28.10 17.07
N CYS A 108 -19.69 26.99 16.89
CA CYS A 108 -18.79 26.83 15.74
C CYS A 108 -18.49 25.38 15.33
N SER A 109 -19.08 24.36 15.99
CA SER A 109 -18.91 22.97 15.59
C SER A 109 -20.20 22.15 15.63
N ILE A 110 -20.22 21.03 14.91
CA ILE A 110 -21.28 20.02 14.98
C ILE A 110 -20.67 18.62 14.94
N THR A 111 -21.12 17.76 15.85
CA THR A 111 -20.71 16.36 15.94
C THR A 111 -21.84 15.42 15.55
N TRP A 112 -21.56 14.38 14.79
CA TRP A 112 -22.54 13.34 14.45
C TRP A 112 -21.93 11.94 14.42
N THR A 113 -22.79 10.93 14.53
CA THR A 113 -22.44 9.54 14.23
C THR A 113 -23.18 9.14 12.96
N ALA A 114 -22.42 8.68 11.96
CA ALA A 114 -22.94 8.27 10.66
C ALA A 114 -23.94 7.11 10.78
N SER A 115 -25.17 7.32 10.30
CA SER A 115 -26.22 6.30 10.26
C SER A 115 -26.10 5.34 9.07
N GLU A 116 -25.44 5.80 8.01
CA GLU A 116 -25.27 5.14 6.71
C GLU A 116 -23.82 5.23 6.22
N ALA A 117 -23.40 4.33 5.34
CA ALA A 117 -22.11 4.43 4.66
C ALA A 117 -22.26 5.18 3.33
N GLY A 118 -21.27 5.98 2.94
CA GLY A 118 -21.26 6.70 1.67
C GLY A 118 -20.85 8.17 1.81
N ILE A 119 -21.41 9.03 0.96
CA ILE A 119 -21.09 10.45 0.90
C ILE A 119 -22.06 11.26 1.75
N TYR A 120 -21.53 11.96 2.75
CA TYR A 120 -22.29 12.90 3.59
C TYR A 120 -22.19 14.32 3.07
N LYS A 121 -23.25 15.10 3.25
CA LYS A 121 -23.26 16.55 2.99
C LYS A 121 -23.37 17.31 4.31
N ILE A 122 -22.59 18.38 4.45
CA ILE A 122 -22.60 19.25 5.63
C ILE A 122 -22.98 20.64 5.13
N VAL A 123 -24.20 21.07 5.46
CA VAL A 123 -24.76 22.36 5.06
C VAL A 123 -24.65 23.34 6.22
N ILE A 124 -24.20 24.57 5.93
CA ILE A 124 -23.89 25.59 6.94
C ILE A 124 -24.56 26.89 6.55
N ASN A 125 -25.45 27.38 7.41
CA ASN A 125 -26.18 28.63 7.23
C ASN A 125 -25.98 29.54 8.44
N GLU A 126 -26.23 30.85 8.28
CA GLU A 126 -26.35 31.70 9.46
C GLU A 126 -27.69 31.44 10.15
N ALA A 127 -27.68 31.38 11.48
CA ALA A 127 -28.87 31.11 12.29
C ALA A 127 -30.04 32.04 11.91
N GLY A 128 -31.14 31.42 11.48
CA GLY A 128 -32.36 32.12 11.04
C GLY A 128 -32.33 32.65 9.60
N ASN A 129 -31.24 32.45 8.86
CA ASN A 129 -31.04 32.91 7.48
C ASN A 129 -30.73 31.74 6.54
N CYS A 130 -31.66 30.77 6.46
CA CYS A 130 -31.56 29.60 5.59
C CYS A 130 -31.47 29.98 4.10
N GLY A 131 -30.46 29.46 3.40
CA GLY A 131 -30.25 29.69 1.97
C GLY A 131 -29.90 31.15 1.63
N VAL A 132 -29.38 31.92 2.59
CA VAL A 132 -29.00 33.33 2.39
C VAL A 132 -27.49 33.45 2.39
N ALA A 133 -26.92 33.72 1.22
CA ALA A 133 -25.49 33.93 1.05
C ALA A 133 -24.99 35.16 1.81
N GLY A 134 -23.71 35.12 2.21
CA GLY A 134 -23.02 36.27 2.80
C GLY A 134 -21.51 36.11 2.76
N ALA A 135 -20.82 37.22 2.48
CA ALA A 135 -19.37 37.27 2.26
C ALA A 135 -18.58 37.62 3.53
N VAL A 136 -19.05 37.16 4.69
CA VAL A 136 -18.33 37.34 5.96
C VAL A 136 -17.67 36.02 6.31
N ASP A 137 -16.35 36.04 6.42
CA ASP A 137 -15.52 34.88 6.79
C ASP A 137 -16.03 34.23 8.09
N GLY A 138 -16.10 32.90 8.12
CA GLY A 138 -16.62 32.11 9.24
C GLY A 138 -15.59 31.24 9.95
N GLY A 139 -14.30 31.39 9.66
CA GLY A 139 -13.23 30.50 10.12
C GLY A 139 -12.90 29.40 9.12
N PHE A 140 -11.85 28.63 9.38
CA PHE A 140 -11.41 27.56 8.47
C PHE A 140 -12.26 26.30 8.65
N PRO A 141 -12.75 25.67 7.57
CA PRO A 141 -13.46 24.41 7.66
C PRO A 141 -12.50 23.28 8.04
N LYS A 142 -12.89 22.53 9.08
CA LYS A 142 -12.14 21.41 9.61
C LYS A 142 -13.05 20.22 9.88
N ILE A 143 -12.65 19.03 9.44
CA ILE A 143 -13.30 17.76 9.77
C ILE A 143 -12.38 16.94 10.68
N THR A 144 -12.94 16.33 11.72
CA THR A 144 -12.21 15.45 12.66
C THR A 144 -12.95 14.13 12.78
N THR A 145 -12.23 13.01 12.71
CA THR A 145 -12.79 11.67 12.97
C THR A 145 -12.51 11.32 14.42
N ASN A 146 -13.54 11.29 15.26
CA ASN A 146 -13.39 11.14 16.70
C ASN A 146 -13.24 9.67 17.12
N SER A 147 -14.05 8.78 16.55
CA SER A 147 -14.06 7.35 16.89
C SER A 147 -14.75 6.52 15.82
N SER A 148 -14.53 5.20 15.88
CA SER A 148 -15.14 4.17 15.01
C SER A 148 -14.78 4.24 13.52
N GLY A 149 -14.05 5.26 13.06
CA GLY A 149 -13.52 5.35 11.69
C GLY A 149 -12.25 4.52 11.47
N VAL A 150 -11.69 4.61 10.26
CA VAL A 150 -10.47 3.90 9.86
C VAL A 150 -9.33 4.20 10.84
N ALA A 151 -8.67 3.18 11.37
CA ALA A 151 -7.50 3.37 12.24
C ALA A 151 -6.39 4.11 11.47
N CYS A 152 -5.68 5.01 12.15
CA CYS A 152 -4.56 5.68 11.49
C CYS A 152 -3.47 4.69 11.13
N PRO A 153 -2.88 4.78 9.93
CA PRO A 153 -1.80 3.90 9.58
C PRO A 153 -0.64 4.13 10.53
N GLU A 154 -0.21 3.05 11.15
CA GLU A 154 0.98 2.98 11.98
C GLU A 154 1.96 1.97 11.40
N PHE A 155 3.24 2.16 11.73
CA PHE A 155 4.25 1.17 11.44
C PHE A 155 4.15 0.03 12.47
N LEU A 156 3.74 -1.15 12.02
CA LEU A 156 3.65 -2.33 12.87
C LEU A 156 5.02 -3.00 13.01
N ASP A 157 5.33 -3.52 14.21
CA ASP A 157 6.59 -4.23 14.44
C ASP A 157 6.74 -5.41 13.49
N GLY A 158 7.89 -5.48 12.81
CA GLY A 158 8.18 -6.47 11.77
C GLY A 158 7.35 -6.34 10.49
N ALA A 159 6.82 -5.16 10.19
CA ALA A 159 6.38 -4.80 8.85
C ALA A 159 7.58 -4.52 7.93
N GLU A 160 7.43 -4.76 6.63
CA GLU A 160 8.40 -4.34 5.63
C GLU A 160 8.29 -2.82 5.40
N SER A 161 9.41 -2.11 5.53
CA SER A 161 9.51 -0.65 5.41
C SER A 161 10.14 -0.19 4.09
N PHE A 162 10.62 -1.13 3.27
CA PHE A 162 11.29 -0.85 1.99
C PHE A 162 12.53 0.06 2.09
N GLU A 163 13.14 0.19 3.27
CA GLU A 163 14.35 0.97 3.50
C GLU A 163 15.62 0.22 3.03
N THR A 164 15.61 -0.20 1.77
CA THR A 164 16.64 -1.05 1.19
C THR A 164 17.69 -0.21 0.45
N ALA A 165 18.96 -0.39 0.81
CA ALA A 165 20.06 0.34 0.19
C ALA A 165 20.14 0.05 -1.32
N GLY A 166 20.20 1.12 -2.12
CA GLY A 166 20.35 1.03 -3.58
C GLY A 166 19.08 0.71 -4.36
N GLY A 167 17.90 0.75 -3.72
CA GLY A 167 16.61 0.60 -4.38
C GLY A 167 16.27 -0.82 -4.83
N ALA A 168 17.03 -1.82 -4.36
CA ALA A 168 16.73 -3.23 -4.60
C ALA A 168 15.53 -3.67 -3.75
N LEU A 169 14.68 -4.55 -4.29
CA LEU A 169 13.58 -5.12 -3.52
C LEU A 169 14.10 -5.91 -2.30
N PRO A 170 13.33 -5.95 -1.19
CA PRO A 170 13.69 -6.76 -0.05
C PRO A 170 13.79 -8.25 -0.41
N ALA A 171 14.51 -9.01 0.41
CA ALA A 171 14.75 -10.43 0.18
C ALA A 171 13.45 -11.22 -0.08
N CYS A 172 13.48 -12.08 -1.09
CA CYS A 172 12.36 -12.94 -1.53
C CYS A 172 11.12 -12.20 -2.08
N TRP A 173 11.09 -10.87 -2.11
CA TRP A 173 10.09 -10.13 -2.87
C TRP A 173 10.44 -10.16 -4.36
N GLN A 174 9.42 -10.10 -5.21
CA GLN A 174 9.58 -10.10 -6.66
C GLN A 174 8.69 -9.01 -7.26
N ALA A 175 9.16 -8.38 -8.34
CA ALA A 175 8.33 -7.53 -9.17
C ALA A 175 8.26 -8.12 -10.58
N ILE A 176 7.04 -8.25 -11.13
CA ILE A 176 6.81 -8.75 -12.49
C ILE A 176 6.07 -7.68 -13.29
N ASP A 177 6.69 -7.29 -14.40
CA ASP A 177 6.15 -6.38 -15.41
C ASP A 177 5.43 -7.25 -16.44
N ALA A 178 4.10 -7.33 -16.35
CA ALA A 178 3.32 -8.23 -17.19
C ALA A 178 2.92 -7.59 -18.52
N ASP A 179 2.81 -6.27 -18.58
CA ASP A 179 2.52 -5.49 -19.78
C ASP A 179 3.78 -5.27 -20.67
N GLY A 180 4.97 -5.45 -20.09
CA GLY A 180 6.25 -5.51 -20.80
C GLY A 180 6.77 -4.15 -21.24
N ASP A 181 6.42 -3.08 -20.51
CA ASP A 181 6.78 -1.70 -20.83
C ASP A 181 8.05 -1.20 -20.10
N GLU A 182 8.71 -2.09 -19.34
CA GLU A 182 9.88 -1.87 -18.50
C GLU A 182 9.63 -0.92 -17.30
N GLN A 183 8.39 -0.54 -17.01
CA GLN A 183 7.97 0.19 -15.82
C GLN A 183 7.31 -0.77 -14.83
N ASN A 184 7.77 -0.77 -13.58
CA ASN A 184 7.29 -1.73 -12.59
C ASN A 184 7.30 -1.12 -11.18
N TRP A 185 6.87 -1.90 -10.19
CA TRP A 185 7.04 -1.61 -8.78
C TRP A 185 8.49 -1.29 -8.47
N THR A 186 8.71 -0.10 -7.94
CA THR A 186 10.05 0.43 -7.65
C THR A 186 10.07 1.13 -6.32
N ILE A 187 11.22 1.06 -5.64
CA ILE A 187 11.43 1.79 -4.39
C ILE A 187 11.57 3.28 -4.73
N VAL A 188 10.66 4.06 -4.18
CA VAL A 188 10.60 5.51 -4.30
C VAL A 188 11.14 6.10 -3.00
N THR A 189 12.08 7.04 -3.13
CA THR A 189 12.71 7.71 -2.00
C THR A 189 12.77 9.22 -2.24
N ASN A 190 12.88 10.00 -1.16
CA ASN A 190 13.26 11.40 -1.26
C ASN A 190 14.54 11.71 -0.47
N ASP A 191 15.28 12.72 -0.93
CA ASP A 191 16.57 13.11 -0.33
C ASP A 191 16.43 13.63 1.11
N ASP A 192 15.22 14.06 1.50
CA ASP A 192 14.91 14.63 2.81
C ASP A 192 14.56 13.57 3.87
N GLY A 193 14.46 12.30 3.49
CA GLY A 193 14.18 11.20 4.41
C GLY A 193 12.77 11.22 5.03
N ASN A 194 11.80 11.75 4.29
CA ASN A 194 10.42 11.97 4.74
C ASN A 194 9.41 11.62 3.62
N PHE A 195 9.62 10.50 2.94
CA PHE A 195 8.71 10.02 1.90
C PHE A 195 7.81 8.91 2.41
N GLY A 196 8.39 7.90 3.08
CA GLY A 196 7.70 6.74 3.62
C GLY A 196 6.68 7.10 4.69
N LEU A 197 5.90 6.11 5.11
CA LEU A 197 5.16 6.17 6.36
C LEU A 197 6.14 6.12 7.53
N ASP A 198 7.15 5.25 7.42
CA ASP A 198 8.29 5.19 8.34
C ASP A 198 9.59 5.31 7.54
N GLY A 199 10.27 6.45 7.67
CA GLY A 199 11.56 6.68 7.01
C GLY A 199 11.48 7.38 5.65
N ALA A 200 12.46 7.06 4.80
CA ALA A 200 12.79 7.77 3.58
C ALA A 200 12.16 7.17 2.33
N SER A 201 11.62 5.96 2.41
CA SER A 201 11.32 5.12 1.25
C SER A 201 9.93 4.50 1.36
N ALA A 202 9.35 4.21 0.20
CA ALA A 202 8.16 3.37 0.05
C ALA A 202 8.26 2.68 -1.32
N ILE A 203 7.39 1.73 -1.62
CA ILE A 203 7.37 1.09 -2.95
C ILE A 203 6.14 1.54 -3.72
N GLY A 204 6.30 1.87 -5.01
CA GLY A 204 5.22 2.41 -5.82
C GLY A 204 5.17 1.89 -7.24
N SER A 205 4.00 2.02 -7.84
CA SER A 205 3.73 1.71 -9.25
C SER A 205 2.96 2.87 -9.89
N PHE A 206 3.17 3.10 -11.19
CA PHE A 206 2.82 4.36 -11.86
C PHE A 206 2.01 4.10 -13.13
N SER A 207 0.95 4.87 -13.34
CA SER A 207 0.15 4.91 -14.57
C SER A 207 0.53 6.09 -15.47
N TYR A 208 1.45 6.95 -14.99
CA TYR A 208 2.12 7.99 -15.77
C TYR A 208 3.51 8.25 -15.22
N THR A 209 4.52 8.37 -16.08
CA THR A 209 5.84 8.88 -15.69
C THR A 209 6.28 10.01 -16.62
N GLY A 210 7.07 10.95 -16.10
CA GLY A 210 7.63 12.03 -16.93
C GLY A 210 8.42 11.55 -18.15
N PRO A 211 9.29 10.52 -18.03
CA PRO A 211 10.05 9.99 -19.17
C PRO A 211 9.23 9.19 -20.19
N ALA A 212 8.24 8.40 -19.75
CA ALA A 212 7.50 7.48 -20.63
C ALA A 212 6.15 8.06 -21.11
N GLY A 213 5.57 9.01 -20.36
CA GLY A 213 4.22 9.50 -20.57
C GLY A 213 3.17 8.60 -19.91
N PRO A 214 1.93 8.57 -20.44
CA PRO A 214 0.87 7.68 -19.96
C PRO A 214 1.25 6.21 -20.14
N LEU A 215 0.97 5.40 -19.11
CA LEU A 215 1.23 3.96 -19.04
C LEU A 215 -0.08 3.19 -18.85
N THR A 216 -0.06 1.89 -19.10
CA THR A 216 -1.21 0.98 -18.85
C THR A 216 -0.74 -0.19 -18.00
N PRO A 217 -0.39 0.05 -16.73
CA PRO A 217 0.33 -0.91 -15.91
C PRO A 217 -0.42 -2.25 -15.82
N ASP A 218 0.34 -3.35 -15.81
CA ASP A 218 -0.08 -4.66 -15.34
C ASP A 218 1.06 -5.22 -14.47
N ASN A 219 1.25 -4.57 -13.32
CA ASN A 219 2.46 -4.70 -12.51
C ASN A 219 2.20 -5.43 -11.20
N TYR A 220 2.95 -6.51 -10.94
CA TYR A 220 2.79 -7.37 -9.77
C TYR A 220 3.97 -7.20 -8.81
N LEU A 221 3.69 -6.86 -7.55
CA LEU A 221 4.62 -6.96 -6.44
C LEU A 221 4.26 -8.18 -5.59
N ILE A 222 5.09 -9.21 -5.66
CA ILE A 222 4.86 -10.50 -5.02
C ILE A 222 5.66 -10.60 -3.73
N THR A 223 5.00 -11.03 -2.66
CA THR A 223 5.60 -11.20 -1.33
C THR A 223 6.46 -12.45 -1.26
N PRO A 224 7.32 -12.60 -0.23
CA PRO A 224 7.81 -13.91 0.17
C PRO A 224 6.65 -14.87 0.46
N GLN A 225 6.94 -16.18 0.46
CA GLN A 225 5.96 -17.18 0.86
C GLN A 225 5.62 -17.03 2.34
N VAL A 226 4.35 -17.20 2.71
CA VAL A 226 3.89 -17.15 4.10
C VAL A 226 3.09 -18.40 4.44
N THR A 227 3.17 -18.84 5.69
CA THR A 227 2.30 -19.91 6.23
C THR A 227 1.39 -19.32 7.28
N LEU A 228 0.09 -19.36 7.01
CA LEU A 228 -0.94 -18.72 7.83
C LEU A 228 -1.34 -19.59 9.00
N SER A 229 -1.70 -18.94 10.11
CA SER A 229 -2.49 -19.52 11.21
C SER A 229 -3.99 -19.25 10.99
N GLU A 230 -4.82 -19.43 12.02
CA GLU A 230 -6.25 -19.12 11.92
C GLU A 230 -6.55 -17.62 12.07
N ASN A 231 -7.45 -17.11 11.23
CA ASN A 231 -7.99 -15.73 11.24
C ASN A 231 -6.90 -14.64 11.13
N GLU A 232 -5.92 -14.85 10.28
CA GLU A 232 -4.90 -13.84 10.00
C GLU A 232 -5.31 -12.89 8.89
N SER A 233 -4.68 -11.72 8.87
CA SER A 233 -4.94 -10.68 7.88
C SER A 233 -3.64 -10.04 7.44
N LEU A 234 -3.59 -9.60 6.19
CA LEU A 234 -2.53 -8.72 5.68
C LEU A 234 -2.83 -7.28 6.12
N TYR A 235 -1.81 -6.54 6.52
CA TYR A 235 -1.89 -5.09 6.75
C TYR A 235 -0.86 -4.34 5.90
N TYR A 236 -1.23 -3.18 5.39
CA TYR A 236 -0.32 -2.25 4.73
C TYR A 236 -0.87 -0.83 4.76
N ALA A 237 0.01 0.15 4.56
CA ALA A 237 -0.37 1.53 4.32
C ALA A 237 -0.25 1.87 2.84
N VAL A 238 -1.17 2.70 2.33
CA VAL A 238 -1.23 3.15 0.93
C VAL A 238 -1.41 4.66 0.85
N ARG A 239 -0.87 5.29 -0.19
CA ARG A 239 -1.02 6.73 -0.47
C ARG A 239 -0.96 7.01 -1.97
N SER A 240 -1.96 7.71 -2.50
CA SER A 240 -1.95 8.28 -3.85
C SER A 240 -0.98 9.46 -3.95
N LEU A 241 -0.33 9.66 -5.10
CA LEU A 241 0.71 10.69 -5.24
C LEU A 241 0.22 12.05 -5.75
N ASN A 242 -1.02 12.17 -6.24
CA ASN A 242 -1.51 13.40 -6.84
C ASN A 242 -2.99 13.68 -6.57
N SER A 243 -3.32 14.93 -6.24
CA SER A 243 -4.68 15.32 -5.87
C SER A 243 -5.71 15.34 -6.98
N ASN A 244 -5.28 15.53 -8.22
CA ASN A 244 -6.17 15.63 -9.35
C ASN A 244 -6.17 14.36 -10.21
N TYR A 245 -5.30 13.41 -9.87
CA TYR A 245 -5.00 12.20 -10.65
C TYR A 245 -4.68 11.07 -9.67
N SER A 246 -5.63 10.74 -8.79
CA SER A 246 -5.45 9.81 -7.65
C SER A 246 -6.18 8.48 -7.80
N GLU A 247 -7.10 8.41 -8.77
CA GLU A 247 -8.06 7.32 -9.03
C GLU A 247 -7.39 6.04 -9.56
N GLU A 248 -6.25 5.67 -8.98
CA GLU A 248 -5.49 4.46 -9.32
C GLU A 248 -6.24 3.23 -8.81
N GLU A 249 -6.23 2.15 -9.59
CA GLU A 249 -6.89 0.90 -9.27
C GLU A 249 -5.86 -0.21 -9.03
N TYR A 250 -6.03 -0.95 -7.93
CA TYR A 250 -5.18 -2.09 -7.65
C TYR A 250 -5.94 -3.19 -6.93
N SER A 251 -5.38 -4.39 -6.96
CA SER A 251 -5.88 -5.53 -6.20
C SER A 251 -4.79 -6.26 -5.41
N VAL A 252 -5.23 -7.02 -4.42
CA VAL A 252 -4.40 -8.02 -3.73
C VAL A 252 -4.89 -9.40 -4.15
N LEU A 253 -3.96 -10.20 -4.65
CA LEU A 253 -4.19 -11.54 -5.15
C LEU A 253 -3.50 -12.59 -4.28
N VAL A 254 -4.02 -13.81 -4.28
CA VAL A 254 -3.43 -14.96 -3.60
C VAL A 254 -3.06 -16.05 -4.60
N SER A 255 -1.91 -16.69 -4.36
CA SER A 255 -1.51 -17.96 -4.97
C SER A 255 -1.20 -18.99 -3.88
N THR A 256 -1.67 -20.23 -4.05
CA THR A 256 -1.36 -21.37 -3.18
C THR A 256 -0.27 -22.29 -3.76
N THR A 257 0.31 -21.93 -4.91
CA THR A 257 1.25 -22.79 -5.66
C THR A 257 2.61 -22.14 -5.81
N GLY A 258 2.73 -21.19 -6.74
CA GLY A 258 3.96 -20.55 -7.14
C GLY A 258 3.80 -19.06 -7.37
N THR A 259 4.78 -18.47 -8.03
CA THR A 259 4.87 -17.03 -8.28
C THR A 259 4.71 -16.70 -9.76
N ASP A 260 4.29 -17.67 -10.59
CA ASP A 260 3.91 -17.36 -11.97
C ASP A 260 2.60 -16.56 -11.96
N ILE A 261 2.43 -15.59 -12.85
CA ILE A 261 1.22 -14.74 -12.90
C ILE A 261 -0.06 -15.60 -12.95
N ALA A 262 -0.02 -16.71 -13.68
CA ALA A 262 -1.16 -17.63 -13.81
C ALA A 262 -1.55 -18.36 -12.52
N ASP A 263 -0.68 -18.36 -11.49
CA ASP A 263 -0.98 -18.93 -10.18
C ASP A 263 -1.85 -18.00 -9.32
N PHE A 264 -1.84 -16.69 -9.58
CA PHE A 264 -2.62 -15.69 -8.86
C PHE A 264 -4.06 -15.62 -9.40
N THR A 265 -4.87 -16.59 -8.99
CA THR A 265 -6.25 -16.74 -9.50
C THR A 265 -7.32 -16.14 -8.59
N ASP A 266 -7.00 -15.93 -7.32
CA ASP A 266 -7.96 -15.45 -6.32
C ASP A 266 -7.69 -13.99 -5.96
N GLU A 267 -8.64 -13.11 -6.27
CA GLU A 267 -8.65 -11.72 -5.81
C GLU A 267 -9.32 -11.62 -4.44
N VAL A 268 -8.55 -11.21 -3.43
CA VAL A 268 -9.02 -11.12 -2.03
C VAL A 268 -9.34 -9.69 -1.61
N PHE A 269 -8.87 -8.70 -2.38
CA PHE A 269 -9.13 -7.29 -2.13
C PHE A 269 -8.93 -6.50 -3.43
N ALA A 270 -9.76 -5.48 -3.65
CA ALA A 270 -9.62 -4.51 -4.72
C ALA A 270 -9.98 -3.13 -4.19
N ASP A 271 -9.33 -2.10 -4.72
CA ASP A 271 -9.49 -0.72 -4.26
C ASP A 271 -9.26 0.26 -5.41
N ASN A 272 -10.04 1.34 -5.41
CA ASN A 272 -9.91 2.47 -6.31
C ASN A 272 -9.59 3.68 -5.42
N LEU A 273 -8.34 4.14 -5.49
CA LEU A 273 -7.82 5.13 -4.57
C LEU A 273 -8.45 6.50 -4.79
N GLU A 274 -8.74 7.21 -3.72
CA GLU A 274 -9.08 8.63 -3.77
C GLU A 274 -7.91 9.46 -3.24
N TYR A 275 -7.83 10.73 -3.65
CA TYR A 275 -6.77 11.57 -3.13
C TYR A 275 -6.99 11.89 -1.66
N VAL A 276 -6.00 11.49 -0.89
CA VAL A 276 -5.91 11.78 0.52
C VAL A 276 -4.50 12.25 0.79
N ASN A 277 -4.35 13.48 1.30
CA ASN A 277 -3.03 14.05 1.60
C ASN A 277 -2.39 13.47 2.88
N GLN A 278 -2.50 12.15 3.06
CA GLN A 278 -2.00 11.36 4.18
C GLN A 278 -2.02 9.88 3.81
N TRP A 279 -1.26 9.06 4.52
CA TRP A 279 -1.33 7.61 4.41
C TRP A 279 -2.69 7.09 4.86
N GLN A 280 -3.12 5.96 4.29
CA GLN A 280 -4.30 5.21 4.72
C GLN A 280 -3.93 3.76 5.00
N ALA A 281 -4.50 3.16 6.05
CA ALA A 281 -4.32 1.74 6.32
C ALA A 281 -5.28 0.88 5.49
N ARG A 282 -4.85 -0.34 5.18
CA ARG A 282 -5.69 -1.42 4.65
C ARG A 282 -5.48 -2.67 5.48
N THR A 283 -6.54 -3.45 5.64
CA THR A 283 -6.50 -4.77 6.26
C THR A 283 -7.30 -5.72 5.39
N VAL A 284 -6.66 -6.80 4.96
CA VAL A 284 -7.25 -7.79 4.05
C VAL A 284 -7.42 -9.09 4.82
N ASP A 285 -8.67 -9.52 4.99
CA ASP A 285 -8.98 -10.81 5.62
C ASP A 285 -8.49 -11.97 4.74
N LEU A 286 -7.77 -12.90 5.35
CA LEU A 286 -7.22 -14.08 4.69
C LEU A 286 -7.72 -15.37 5.33
N SER A 287 -8.81 -15.32 6.10
CA SER A 287 -9.41 -16.48 6.78
C SER A 287 -9.74 -17.66 5.85
N ALA A 288 -9.98 -17.40 4.56
CA ALA A 288 -10.17 -18.46 3.55
C ALA A 288 -8.92 -19.34 3.33
N TYR A 289 -7.75 -18.87 3.76
CA TYR A 289 -6.44 -19.52 3.61
C TYR A 289 -5.85 -19.97 4.94
N ASP A 290 -6.66 -20.07 6.00
CA ASP A 290 -6.25 -20.57 7.31
C ASP A 290 -5.46 -21.88 7.20
N ASN A 291 -4.30 -21.94 7.85
CA ASN A 291 -3.39 -23.08 7.85
C ASN A 291 -2.83 -23.48 6.47
N GLN A 292 -2.87 -22.57 5.49
CA GLN A 292 -2.26 -22.78 4.18
C GLN A 292 -0.94 -22.03 4.03
N THR A 293 -0.14 -22.48 3.06
CA THR A 293 1.06 -21.79 2.62
C THR A 293 0.77 -21.08 1.30
N ILE A 294 0.92 -19.76 1.27
CA ILE A 294 0.51 -18.91 0.13
C ILE A 294 1.57 -17.88 -0.24
N TYR A 295 1.40 -17.27 -1.41
CA TYR A 295 1.98 -16.01 -1.83
C TYR A 295 0.88 -14.96 -1.97
N LEU A 296 1.21 -13.71 -1.67
CA LEU A 296 0.35 -12.56 -1.91
C LEU A 296 0.97 -11.71 -3.03
N ALA A 297 0.15 -11.06 -3.84
CA ALA A 297 0.62 -10.10 -4.83
C ALA A 297 -0.22 -8.81 -4.80
N PHE A 298 0.43 -7.66 -4.81
CA PHE A 298 -0.20 -6.37 -5.11
C PHE A 298 -0.12 -6.15 -6.61
N ARG A 299 -1.27 -6.01 -7.28
CA ARG A 299 -1.36 -5.81 -8.72
C ARG A 299 -1.90 -4.42 -9.03
N HIS A 300 -1.13 -3.59 -9.70
CA HIS A 300 -1.59 -2.31 -10.27
C HIS A 300 -2.01 -2.53 -11.72
N PHE A 301 -3.29 -2.30 -12.04
CA PHE A 301 -3.84 -2.60 -13.36
C PHE A 301 -5.12 -1.82 -13.67
N GLY A 302 -5.55 -1.86 -14.93
CA GLY A 302 -6.89 -1.36 -15.33
C GLY A 302 -7.02 0.16 -15.45
N VAL A 303 -5.96 0.92 -15.16
CA VAL A 303 -5.91 2.38 -15.18
C VAL A 303 -4.84 2.93 -16.12
N THR A 304 -4.92 4.22 -16.45
CA THR A 304 -3.94 4.92 -17.30
C THR A 304 -4.00 6.44 -17.08
N ASP A 305 -2.88 7.13 -17.31
CA ASP A 305 -2.77 8.59 -17.37
C ASP A 305 -3.20 9.34 -16.09
N LEU A 306 -2.88 8.76 -14.93
CA LEU A 306 -3.05 9.42 -13.65
C LEU A 306 -1.68 9.86 -13.12
N VAL A 307 -1.11 9.22 -12.10
CA VAL A 307 0.30 9.40 -11.70
C VAL A 307 0.85 8.09 -11.17
N GLY A 308 0.34 7.65 -10.03
CA GLY A 308 0.73 6.44 -9.34
C GLY A 308 0.39 6.52 -7.86
N PHE A 309 0.67 5.43 -7.18
CA PHE A 309 0.52 5.32 -5.74
C PHE A 309 1.70 4.58 -5.13
N VAL A 310 1.82 4.69 -3.82
CA VAL A 310 2.84 4.02 -3.02
C VAL A 310 2.20 3.23 -1.90
N ILE A 311 2.84 2.12 -1.54
CA ILE A 311 2.55 1.36 -0.33
C ILE A 311 3.78 1.31 0.57
N ASP A 312 3.53 1.19 1.86
CA ASP A 312 4.56 1.07 2.89
C ASP A 312 4.01 0.29 4.10
N ALA A 313 4.87 -0.04 5.07
CA ALA A 313 4.54 -0.74 6.30
C ALA A 313 3.74 -2.03 6.05
N VAL A 314 4.21 -2.87 5.13
CA VAL A 314 3.53 -4.11 4.77
C VAL A 314 3.79 -5.17 5.83
N LYS A 315 2.78 -5.45 6.66
CA LYS A 315 2.82 -6.51 7.66
C LYS A 315 2.17 -7.77 7.09
N LEU A 316 3.02 -8.71 6.70
CA LEU A 316 2.59 -10.03 6.23
C LEU A 316 1.95 -10.85 7.35
N PRO A 317 0.94 -11.69 7.01
CA PRO A 317 0.36 -12.64 7.95
C PRO A 317 1.33 -13.79 8.25
N GLY A 318 1.09 -14.48 9.36
CA GLY A 318 1.70 -15.78 9.64
C GLY A 318 3.21 -15.77 9.75
N THR A 319 3.80 -16.92 9.46
CA THR A 319 5.26 -17.08 9.44
C THR A 319 5.78 -16.86 8.02
N VAL A 320 6.69 -15.90 7.87
CA VAL A 320 7.37 -15.61 6.61
C VAL A 320 8.43 -16.68 6.33
N ASN A 321 8.26 -17.39 5.21
CA ASN A 321 9.18 -18.41 4.70
C ASN A 321 10.10 -17.78 3.65
N CYS A 322 11.05 -16.96 4.09
CA CYS A 322 12.09 -16.40 3.22
C CYS A 322 13.44 -17.02 3.55
N ASN A 323 14.05 -17.65 2.55
CA ASN A 323 15.44 -18.07 2.60
C ASN A 323 16.15 -17.49 1.36
N PRO A 324 16.67 -16.25 1.44
CA PRO A 324 17.30 -15.60 0.29
C PRO A 324 18.62 -16.28 -0.13
N ASP A 325 19.23 -17.01 0.81
CA ASP A 325 20.41 -17.85 0.58
C ASP A 325 20.04 -19.26 0.11
N ALA A 326 18.74 -19.57 -0.03
CA ALA A 326 18.30 -20.67 -0.87
C ALA A 326 18.50 -20.27 -2.34
N VAL A 327 19.76 -20.09 -2.72
CA VAL A 327 20.19 -20.72 -3.97
C VAL A 327 19.69 -22.14 -3.80
N THR A 328 18.68 -22.52 -4.58
CA THR A 328 18.42 -23.93 -4.83
C THR A 328 19.79 -24.58 -4.94
N GLU A 329 20.08 -25.54 -4.07
CA GLU A 329 21.07 -26.59 -4.33
C GLU A 329 20.54 -27.31 -5.60
N LEU A 330 20.55 -26.60 -6.72
CA LEU A 330 20.11 -27.03 -8.03
C LEU A 330 21.27 -27.90 -8.47
N ASP A 331 21.19 -29.14 -7.99
CA ASP A 331 22.13 -30.21 -8.22
C ASP A 331 23.58 -29.78 -8.01
N LYS A 332 24.03 -29.63 -6.76
CA LYS A 332 25.47 -29.77 -6.51
C LYS A 332 25.88 -31.16 -7.00
N VAL A 333 26.41 -31.20 -8.21
CA VAL A 333 26.87 -32.42 -8.84
C VAL A 333 28.05 -32.90 -8.01
N GLU A 334 27.80 -33.93 -7.18
CA GLU A 334 28.86 -34.59 -6.43
C GLU A 334 29.94 -35.02 -7.41
N SER A 335 31.11 -34.40 -7.25
CA SER A 335 32.29 -34.75 -8.01
C SER A 335 33.51 -34.66 -7.11
N ASN A 336 34.44 -35.58 -7.29
CA ASN A 336 35.73 -35.56 -6.61
C ASN A 336 36.83 -35.85 -7.62
N LEU A 337 38.05 -35.41 -7.30
CA LEU A 337 39.21 -35.60 -8.15
C LEU A 337 40.39 -36.12 -7.33
N PHE A 338 41.04 -37.17 -7.82
CA PHE A 338 42.23 -37.75 -7.18
C PHE A 338 43.20 -38.42 -8.18
N PRO A 339 44.52 -38.45 -7.91
CA PRO A 339 45.18 -37.75 -6.81
C PRO A 339 45.20 -36.23 -7.05
N ASN A 340 45.29 -35.46 -5.98
CA ASN A 340 45.59 -34.04 -6.03
C ASN A 340 46.59 -33.73 -4.90
N PRO A 341 47.84 -33.35 -5.18
CA PRO A 341 48.42 -33.06 -6.50
C PRO A 341 48.53 -34.26 -7.46
N ALA A 342 48.57 -33.99 -8.76
CA ALA A 342 48.56 -34.99 -9.83
C ALA A 342 49.76 -34.81 -10.79
N THR A 343 50.27 -35.92 -11.35
CA THR A 343 51.40 -35.90 -12.29
C THR A 343 50.92 -36.14 -13.73
N ASP A 344 50.46 -37.34 -14.07
CA ASP A 344 50.12 -37.67 -15.47
C ASP A 344 48.62 -37.75 -15.73
N ASN A 345 47.83 -38.15 -14.73
CA ASN A 345 46.40 -38.37 -14.87
C ASN A 345 45.67 -37.95 -13.59
N VAL A 346 44.40 -37.59 -13.74
CA VAL A 346 43.44 -37.41 -12.65
C VAL A 346 42.25 -38.32 -12.86
N ASN A 347 41.81 -39.00 -11.81
CA ASN A 347 40.56 -39.74 -11.78
C ASN A 347 39.47 -38.84 -11.20
N ILE A 348 38.34 -38.82 -11.87
CA ILE A 348 37.23 -37.93 -11.54
C ILE A 348 36.02 -38.81 -11.28
N THR A 349 35.49 -38.75 -10.07
CA THR A 349 34.17 -39.28 -9.78
C THR A 349 33.13 -38.20 -10.01
N SER A 350 31.98 -38.55 -10.57
CA SER A 350 30.87 -37.63 -10.78
C SER A 350 29.55 -38.37 -10.75
N SER A 351 28.50 -37.74 -10.24
CA SER A 351 27.12 -38.23 -10.35
C SER A 351 26.50 -38.02 -11.74
N LEU A 352 27.18 -37.33 -12.66
CA LEU A 352 26.73 -37.12 -14.04
C LEU A 352 26.73 -38.42 -14.86
N GLN A 353 25.79 -38.52 -15.80
CA GLN A 353 25.66 -39.66 -16.72
C GLN A 353 25.47 -39.18 -18.16
N GLY A 354 25.88 -40.00 -19.12
CA GLY A 354 25.70 -39.75 -20.55
C GLY A 354 26.87 -39.01 -21.22
N ALA A 355 26.61 -38.45 -22.41
CA ALA A 355 27.64 -37.73 -23.17
C ALA A 355 28.00 -36.41 -22.47
N ALA A 356 29.30 -36.22 -22.20
CA ALA A 356 29.80 -35.04 -21.51
C ALA A 356 31.04 -34.47 -22.21
N THR A 357 31.18 -33.16 -22.17
CA THR A 357 32.39 -32.45 -22.58
C THR A 357 33.24 -32.13 -21.35
N VAL A 358 34.51 -32.52 -21.37
CA VAL A 358 35.48 -32.22 -20.33
C VAL A 358 36.40 -31.11 -20.83
N ARG A 359 36.54 -30.05 -20.04
CA ARG A 359 37.43 -28.91 -20.32
C ARG A 359 38.37 -28.68 -19.15
N VAL A 360 39.65 -28.46 -19.43
CA VAL A 360 40.63 -28.03 -18.44
C VAL A 360 41.01 -26.59 -18.74
N PHE A 361 40.95 -25.76 -17.71
CA PHE A 361 41.28 -24.34 -17.75
C PHE A 361 42.57 -24.08 -16.97
N ASP A 362 43.44 -23.23 -17.52
CA ASP A 362 44.58 -22.69 -16.78
C ASP A 362 44.15 -21.66 -15.71
N ALA A 363 45.11 -21.15 -14.94
CA ALA A 363 44.87 -20.21 -13.85
C ALA A 363 44.23 -18.87 -14.28
N ILE A 364 44.23 -18.55 -15.58
CA ILE A 364 43.59 -17.34 -16.13
C ILE A 364 42.31 -17.65 -16.92
N GLY A 365 41.82 -18.90 -16.86
CA GLY A 365 40.54 -19.30 -17.45
C GLY A 365 40.58 -19.65 -18.94
N ARG A 366 41.77 -19.87 -19.54
CA ARG A 366 41.88 -20.34 -20.93
C ARG A 366 41.77 -21.86 -20.98
N VAL A 367 41.00 -22.39 -21.93
CA VAL A 367 40.91 -23.83 -22.19
C VAL A 367 42.24 -24.35 -22.73
N VAL A 368 42.87 -25.25 -21.98
CA VAL A 368 44.14 -25.90 -22.34
C VAL A 368 43.98 -27.36 -22.78
N LEU A 369 42.88 -28.01 -22.40
CA LEU A 369 42.48 -29.33 -22.88
C LEU A 369 40.97 -29.39 -23.04
N GLU A 370 40.51 -30.07 -24.09
CA GLU A 370 39.09 -30.36 -24.32
C GLU A 370 38.92 -31.75 -24.95
N ASN A 371 37.99 -32.53 -24.43
CA ASN A 371 37.63 -33.84 -24.95
C ASN A 371 36.17 -34.19 -24.63
N THR A 372 35.58 -35.10 -25.41
CA THR A 372 34.25 -35.65 -25.14
C THR A 372 34.38 -37.04 -24.54
N VAL A 373 33.63 -37.31 -23.48
CA VAL A 373 33.57 -38.61 -22.79
C VAL A 373 32.13 -39.07 -22.70
N ASN A 374 31.93 -40.38 -22.49
CA ASN A 374 30.61 -40.94 -22.18
C ASN A 374 30.65 -41.48 -20.75
N LEU A 375 29.98 -40.78 -19.85
CA LEU A 375 29.91 -41.08 -18.42
C LEU A 375 28.94 -42.23 -18.18
N SER A 376 29.44 -43.45 -18.39
CA SER A 376 28.72 -44.71 -18.11
C SER A 376 29.19 -45.40 -16.82
N GLN A 377 30.31 -44.94 -16.26
CA GLN A 377 30.90 -45.41 -15.01
C GLN A 377 31.01 -44.22 -14.04
N ALA A 378 30.92 -44.47 -12.74
CA ALA A 378 31.03 -43.45 -11.70
C ALA A 378 32.42 -42.78 -11.62
N THR A 379 33.40 -43.23 -12.43
CA THR A 379 34.76 -42.68 -12.47
C THR A 379 35.28 -42.69 -13.91
N PHE A 380 35.92 -41.60 -14.35
CA PHE A 380 36.71 -41.58 -15.58
C PHE A 380 38.09 -40.96 -15.33
N THR A 381 39.04 -41.29 -16.19
CA THR A 381 40.43 -40.80 -16.09
C THR A 381 40.68 -39.76 -17.16
N GLN A 382 41.17 -38.59 -16.75
CA GLN A 382 41.63 -37.53 -17.64
C GLN A 382 43.17 -37.50 -17.66
N ASN A 383 43.74 -37.59 -18.86
CA ASN A 383 45.17 -37.38 -19.05
C ASN A 383 45.52 -35.89 -19.01
N ILE A 384 46.56 -35.57 -18.25
CA ILE A 384 47.06 -34.21 -18.02
C ILE A 384 48.58 -34.13 -18.17
N SER A 385 49.24 -35.16 -18.70
CA SER A 385 50.71 -35.24 -18.77
C SER A 385 51.33 -34.18 -19.67
N THR A 386 50.54 -33.59 -20.58
CA THR A 386 50.96 -32.50 -21.46
C THR A 386 50.86 -31.12 -20.83
N LEU A 387 50.30 -31.00 -19.62
CA LEU A 387 50.16 -29.73 -18.91
C LEU A 387 51.46 -29.38 -18.17
N ASP A 388 51.82 -28.11 -18.17
CA ASP A 388 52.88 -27.58 -17.30
C ASP A 388 52.44 -27.58 -15.83
N ASN A 389 53.42 -27.55 -14.92
CA ASN A 389 53.15 -27.48 -13.48
C ASN A 389 52.37 -26.22 -13.12
N GLY A 390 51.28 -26.36 -12.37
CA GLY A 390 50.38 -25.25 -12.10
C GLY A 390 49.04 -25.66 -11.49
N ILE A 391 48.18 -24.67 -11.28
CA ILE A 391 46.81 -24.85 -10.79
C ILE A 391 45.86 -24.82 -11.98
N TYR A 392 44.98 -25.81 -12.05
CA TYR A 392 44.00 -25.95 -13.12
C TYR A 392 42.60 -26.16 -12.55
N THR A 393 41.62 -25.79 -13.34
CA THR A 393 40.20 -26.08 -13.10
C THR A 393 39.73 -27.05 -14.18
N ILE A 394 39.13 -28.16 -13.80
CA ILE A 394 38.47 -29.09 -14.72
C ILE A 394 36.96 -28.93 -14.61
N GLN A 395 36.29 -28.81 -15.74
CA GLN A 395 34.85 -28.71 -15.88
C GLN A 395 34.33 -29.91 -16.68
N ILE A 396 33.20 -30.46 -16.26
CA ILE A 396 32.50 -31.57 -16.89
C ILE A 396 31.09 -31.08 -17.18
N SER A 397 30.73 -30.98 -18.45
CA SER A 397 29.45 -30.43 -18.89
C SER A 397 28.65 -31.47 -19.65
N THR A 398 27.45 -31.75 -19.18
CA THR A 398 26.41 -32.49 -19.91
C THR A 398 25.45 -31.48 -20.57
N THR A 399 24.35 -31.93 -21.18
CA THR A 399 23.36 -31.03 -21.81
C THR A 399 22.68 -30.11 -20.80
N ASP A 400 22.51 -30.56 -19.56
CA ASP A 400 21.71 -29.91 -18.51
C ASP A 400 22.51 -29.56 -17.24
N LYS A 401 23.63 -30.24 -16.97
CA LYS A 401 24.39 -30.06 -15.71
C LYS A 401 25.89 -29.86 -15.92
N VAL A 402 26.52 -29.16 -14.98
CA VAL A 402 27.95 -28.89 -14.96
C VAL A 402 28.56 -29.25 -13.60
N ALA A 403 29.68 -29.97 -13.62
CA ALA A 403 30.53 -30.21 -12.43
C ALA A 403 31.88 -29.52 -12.61
N THR A 404 32.45 -28.98 -11.53
CA THR A 404 33.76 -28.30 -11.58
C THR A 404 34.64 -28.71 -10.42
N GLN A 405 35.90 -29.03 -10.69
CA GLN A 405 36.92 -29.39 -9.68
C GLN A 405 38.23 -28.66 -9.94
N ARG A 406 39.04 -28.44 -8.89
CA ARG A 406 40.37 -27.84 -9.01
C ARG A 406 41.44 -28.86 -8.67
N PHE A 407 42.56 -28.83 -9.39
CA PHE A 407 43.70 -29.69 -9.10
C PHE A 407 45.03 -28.98 -9.33
N VAL A 408 46.08 -29.50 -8.69
CA VAL A 408 47.46 -29.04 -8.84
C VAL A 408 48.23 -30.06 -9.67
N LYS A 409 48.82 -29.63 -10.78
CA LYS A 409 49.74 -30.42 -11.62
C LYS A 409 51.18 -30.25 -11.11
N GLN A 410 51.89 -31.36 -10.92
CA GLN A 410 53.29 -31.43 -10.48
C GLN A 410 54.18 -32.24 -11.42
#